data_AF-A0A7Z8PDH4-F1
#
_entry.id   AF-A0A7Z8PDH4-F1
#
_cell.length_a   1.000
_cell.length_b   1.000
_cell.length_c   1.000
_cell.angle_alpha   90.00
_cell.angle_beta   90.00
_cell.angle_gamma   90.00
#
_symmetry.space_group_name_H-M   'P 1'
#
loop_
_entity.id
_entity.type
_entity.pdbx_description
1 polymer ?
#
loop_
_entity_poly.entity_id
_entity_poly.type
_entity_poly.pdbx_seq_one_letter_code
_entity_poly.pdbx_strand_id
1 'polypeptide(L)'
;MSQRLERHLPEQRLFLRSDNTTRYIRLRPLTQAIGIASVASFFAWGVIATSILLMDVIGSGSLRDHALRDQANYEQRLNQLVHERDARARETEAAQARFAEAMERISEMQMQLLASEERRLELETGIDTIHSTVRRVVRERDEARAELADAQQTLEAETGSTRTAADRARENEAMLDYLLAAMDRVSESTFETGMDAEQARQQARHLAMENELLKDRNHMIFSQLEEALDQVMGPMERVFSSAGVSSDQIRRLVRQGSSSQTASLRPISMSTSGSIAPNPDISRANAILEKISNVDAYRRGMDRLPVARPVNAASVRQTSGFGPRRHPLTGRNTMHNGLDWAGPRGTAIRASADGVVKQAGRQGGYGNLVIIEHEFGIETYYAHLNSIDVRAGQRVSRGDRIGGMGTTGASTGVHLHYEVRVNGRPVNPITYIRAGEHVF
;
A
#
# COMPACT_ATOMS: atom_id res chain seq x y z
N MET A 1 71.35 -66.97 10.83
CA MET A 1 70.18 -66.06 10.80
C MET A 1 69.66 -65.76 9.38
N SER A 2 70.43 -65.98 8.31
CA SER A 2 70.00 -65.66 6.92
C SER A 2 69.00 -66.63 6.28
N GLN A 3 69.02 -67.93 6.61
CA GLN A 3 68.14 -68.93 5.96
C GLN A 3 66.64 -68.75 6.25
N ARG A 4 66.24 -68.15 7.37
CA ARG A 4 64.81 -67.92 7.69
C ARG A 4 64.23 -66.69 6.98
N LEU A 5 65.03 -65.65 6.76
CA LEU A 5 64.58 -64.46 6.01
C LEU A 5 64.43 -64.76 4.52
N GLU A 6 65.29 -65.61 3.95
CA GLU A 6 65.32 -65.94 2.53
C GLU A 6 64.03 -66.66 2.06
N ARG A 7 63.31 -67.32 2.98
CA ARG A 7 61.99 -67.92 2.70
C ARG A 7 60.87 -66.90 2.45
N HIS A 8 60.95 -65.72 3.06
CA HIS A 8 59.89 -64.69 2.95
C HIS A 8 60.31 -63.50 2.07
N LEU A 9 61.60 -63.21 2.00
CA LEU A 9 62.19 -62.16 1.16
C LEU A 9 63.33 -62.77 0.35
N PRO A 10 63.04 -63.44 -0.78
CA PRO A 10 64.08 -64.04 -1.62
C PRO A 10 64.97 -62.95 -2.23
N GLU A 11 66.21 -63.31 -2.58
CA GLU A 11 67.11 -62.38 -3.25
C GLU A 11 66.50 -61.87 -4.56
N GLN A 12 66.30 -60.56 -4.64
CA GLN A 12 65.81 -59.89 -5.85
C GLN A 12 66.95 -59.15 -6.52
N ARG A 13 67.02 -59.29 -7.84
CA ARG A 13 67.96 -58.57 -8.69
C ARG A 13 67.17 -57.52 -9.44
N LEU A 14 67.37 -56.27 -9.04
CA LEU A 14 66.77 -55.14 -9.73
C LEU A 14 67.70 -54.73 -10.86
N PHE A 15 67.22 -54.82 -12.10
CA PHE A 15 67.94 -54.37 -13.27
C PHE A 15 67.48 -52.94 -13.60
N LEU A 16 68.35 -51.98 -13.35
CA LEU A 16 68.10 -50.60 -13.73
C LEU A 16 68.77 -50.37 -15.09
N ARG A 17 67.94 -50.19 -16.10
CA ARG A 17 68.37 -49.88 -17.47
C ARG A 17 68.31 -48.37 -17.65
N SER A 18 69.47 -47.76 -17.89
CA SER A 18 69.58 -46.38 -18.39
C SER A 18 70.15 -46.44 -19.80
N ASP A 19 69.83 -45.45 -20.64
CA ASP A 19 69.98 -45.49 -22.12
C ASP A 19 71.32 -45.96 -22.68
N ASN A 20 72.41 -46.01 -21.90
CA ASN A 20 73.69 -46.56 -22.35
C ASN A 20 74.40 -47.53 -21.37
N THR A 21 73.81 -47.90 -20.22
CA THR A 21 74.37 -48.93 -19.33
C THR A 21 73.27 -49.66 -18.54
N THR A 22 73.42 -50.98 -18.38
CA THR A 22 72.56 -51.77 -17.48
C THR A 22 73.33 -52.06 -16.21
N ARG A 23 72.91 -51.47 -15.09
CA ARG A 23 73.51 -51.70 -13.77
C ARG A 23 72.54 -52.58 -12.97
N TYR A 24 73.03 -53.72 -12.47
CA TYR A 24 72.23 -54.58 -11.61
C TYR A 24 72.59 -54.32 -10.15
N ILE A 25 71.57 -54.22 -9.30
CA ILE A 25 71.73 -54.11 -7.85
C ILE A 25 71.17 -55.38 -7.25
N ARG A 26 72.01 -56.09 -6.48
CA ARG A 26 71.59 -57.28 -5.74
C ARG A 26 71.06 -56.85 -4.38
N LEU A 27 69.75 -56.98 -4.18
CA LEU A 27 69.11 -56.70 -2.90
C LEU A 27 69.11 -57.97 -2.05
N ARG A 28 70.00 -58.01 -1.07
CA ARG A 28 70.06 -59.11 -0.09
C ARG A 28 68.78 -59.08 0.78
N PRO A 29 68.35 -60.22 1.35
CA PRO A 29 67.11 -60.27 2.15
C PRO A 29 67.11 -59.27 3.32
N LEU A 30 68.28 -59.03 3.93
CA LEU A 30 68.45 -58.05 5.00
C LEU A 30 68.21 -56.61 4.54
N THR A 31 68.70 -56.23 3.35
CA THR A 31 68.52 -54.87 2.82
C THR A 31 67.07 -54.60 2.43
N GLN A 32 66.35 -55.64 1.95
CA GLN A 32 64.92 -55.55 1.68
C GLN A 32 64.11 -55.37 2.97
N ALA A 33 64.44 -56.14 4.01
CA ALA A 33 63.77 -56.04 5.31
C ALA A 33 63.93 -54.64 5.95
N ILE A 34 65.15 -54.08 5.91
CA ILE A 34 65.42 -52.72 6.39
C ILE A 34 64.64 -51.68 5.57
N GLY A 35 64.61 -51.84 4.24
CA GLY A 35 63.83 -50.94 3.36
C GLY A 35 62.34 -50.93 3.70
N ILE A 36 61.74 -52.11 3.87
CA ILE A 36 60.32 -52.25 4.22
C ILE A 36 60.04 -51.65 5.60
N ALA A 37 60.89 -51.91 6.60
CA ALA A 37 60.74 -51.38 7.94
C ALA A 37 60.79 -49.84 7.96
N SER A 38 61.70 -49.23 7.19
CA SER A 38 61.80 -47.77 7.08
C SER A 38 60.57 -47.15 6.44
N VAL A 39 60.05 -47.75 5.36
CA VAL A 39 58.81 -47.28 4.70
C VAL A 39 57.60 -47.42 5.64
N ALA A 40 57.49 -48.54 6.37
CA ALA A 40 56.42 -48.76 7.32
C ALA A 40 56.45 -47.76 8.49
N SER A 41 57.64 -47.48 9.04
CA SER A 41 57.81 -46.48 10.09
C SER A 41 57.45 -45.07 9.62
N PHE A 42 57.84 -44.68 8.41
CA PHE A 42 57.48 -43.37 7.86
C PHE A 42 55.96 -43.23 7.68
N PHE A 43 55.30 -44.29 7.19
CA PHE A 43 53.83 -44.31 7.07
C PHE A 43 53.15 -44.22 8.43
N ALA A 44 53.61 -44.99 9.42
CA ALA A 44 53.07 -44.95 10.78
C ALA A 44 53.23 -43.56 11.41
N TRP A 45 54.39 -42.92 11.23
CA TRP A 45 54.61 -41.55 11.66
C TRP A 45 53.64 -40.58 10.98
N GLY A 46 53.46 -40.69 9.66
CA GLY A 46 52.55 -39.83 8.89
C GLY A 46 51.11 -39.90 9.40
N VAL A 47 50.64 -41.11 9.73
CA VAL A 47 49.31 -41.30 10.32
C VAL A 47 49.19 -40.62 11.68
N ILE A 48 50.18 -40.79 12.56
CA ILE A 48 50.18 -40.18 13.90
C ILE A 48 50.22 -38.65 13.81
N ALA A 49 51.11 -38.09 12.98
CA ALA A 49 51.22 -36.65 12.79
C ALA A 49 49.93 -36.04 12.22
N THR A 50 49.30 -36.72 11.24
CA THR A 50 48.03 -36.28 10.66
C THR A 50 46.90 -36.35 11.69
N SER A 51 46.88 -37.37 12.55
CA SER A 51 45.90 -37.49 13.62
C SER A 51 46.02 -36.38 14.66
N ILE A 52 47.24 -36.00 15.04
CA ILE A 52 47.48 -34.91 16.00
C ILE A 52 46.99 -33.58 15.41
N LEU A 53 47.30 -33.30 14.15
CA LEU A 53 46.83 -32.09 13.47
C LEU A 53 45.31 -32.04 13.32
N LEU A 54 44.67 -33.17 13.01
CA LEU A 54 43.20 -33.24 12.93
C LEU A 54 42.54 -33.03 14.29
N MET A 55 43.15 -33.51 15.38
CA MET A 55 42.59 -33.35 16.72
C MET A 55 42.64 -31.90 17.20
N ASP A 56 43.66 -31.14 16.79
CA ASP A 56 43.80 -29.71 17.12
C ASP A 56 42.83 -28.84 16.29
N VAL A 57 42.58 -29.22 15.03
CA VAL A 57 41.61 -28.53 14.16
C VAL A 57 40.15 -28.77 14.58
N ILE A 58 39.86 -29.89 15.24
CA ILE A 58 38.50 -30.29 15.65
C ILE A 58 38.26 -30.05 17.16
N GLY A 59 39.30 -29.77 17.95
CA GLY A 59 39.25 -29.66 19.40
C GLY A 59 38.64 -28.35 19.92
N SER A 60 37.41 -28.42 20.45
CA SER A 60 36.72 -27.60 21.48
C SER A 60 36.81 -26.06 21.54
N GLY A 61 37.85 -25.40 21.04
CA GLY A 61 38.00 -23.93 21.06
C GLY A 61 37.08 -23.22 20.06
N SER A 62 36.93 -23.79 18.85
CA SER A 62 36.14 -23.18 17.79
C SER A 62 34.64 -23.13 18.09
N LEU A 63 34.04 -24.20 18.65
CA LEU A 63 32.61 -24.26 18.91
C LEU A 63 32.14 -23.26 19.98
N ARG A 64 32.94 -23.05 21.03
CA ARG A 64 32.63 -22.09 22.08
C ARG A 64 32.77 -20.65 21.57
N ASP A 65 33.81 -20.37 20.79
CA ASP A 65 34.00 -19.06 20.16
C ASP A 65 32.92 -18.75 19.13
N HIS A 66 32.47 -19.76 18.36
CA HIS A 66 31.33 -19.63 17.46
C HIS A 66 30.03 -19.36 18.22
N ALA A 67 29.76 -20.09 19.32
CA ALA A 67 28.59 -19.85 20.14
C ALA A 67 28.56 -18.45 20.76
N LEU A 68 29.72 -17.94 21.22
CA LEU A 68 29.84 -16.58 21.76
C LEU A 68 29.60 -15.51 20.69
N ARG A 69 30.11 -15.70 19.47
CA ARG A 69 29.87 -14.79 18.34
C ARG A 69 28.40 -14.81 17.90
N ASP A 70 27.80 -15.99 17.84
CA ASP A 70 26.39 -16.14 17.49
C ASP A 70 25.48 -15.50 18.54
N GLN A 71 25.81 -15.64 19.83
CA GLN A 71 25.11 -14.94 20.91
C GLN A 71 25.24 -13.42 20.78
N ALA A 72 26.46 -12.89 20.55
CA ALA A 72 26.67 -11.46 20.38
C ALA A 72 25.88 -10.89 19.18
N ASN A 73 25.87 -11.62 18.06
CA ASN A 73 25.08 -11.27 16.88
C ASN A 73 23.57 -11.28 17.18
N TYR A 74 23.11 -12.27 17.96
CA TYR A 74 21.71 -12.36 18.38
C TYR A 74 21.31 -11.18 19.28
N GLU A 75 22.13 -10.84 20.27
CA GLU A 75 21.92 -9.70 21.16
C GLU A 75 21.88 -8.37 20.39
N GLN A 76 22.80 -8.18 19.44
CA GLN A 76 22.82 -6.99 18.58
C GLN A 76 21.53 -6.89 17.75
N ARG A 77 21.07 -8.01 17.19
CA ARG A 77 19.83 -8.04 16.40
C ARG A 77 18.59 -7.79 17.26
N LEU A 78 18.58 -8.29 18.49
CA LEU A 78 17.52 -8.03 19.46
C LEU A 78 17.44 -6.53 19.78
N ASN A 79 18.58 -5.88 20.02
CA ASN A 79 18.65 -4.45 20.29
C ASN A 79 18.17 -3.63 19.09
N GLN A 80 18.55 -4.01 17.86
CA GLN A 80 18.05 -3.35 16.65
C GLN A 80 16.52 -3.45 16.55
N LEU A 81 15.95 -4.63 16.79
CA LEU A 81 14.50 -4.83 16.76
C LEU A 81 13.76 -4.00 17.82
N VAL A 82 14.34 -3.86 19.02
CA VAL A 82 13.79 -2.98 20.07
C VAL A 82 13.81 -1.52 19.60
N HIS A 83 14.91 -1.05 19.01
CA HIS A 83 14.98 0.31 18.48
C HIS A 83 13.98 0.56 17.35
N GLU A 84 13.81 -0.39 16.43
CA GLU A 84 12.81 -0.30 15.36
C GLU A 84 11.38 -0.29 15.90
N ARG A 85 11.08 -1.13 16.90
CA ARG A 85 9.78 -1.13 17.60
C ARG A 85 9.50 0.21 18.24
N ASP A 86 10.47 0.76 18.97
CA ASP A 86 10.32 2.03 19.70
C ASP A 86 10.25 3.23 18.74
N ALA A 87 10.92 3.15 17.58
CA ALA A 87 10.75 4.13 16.50
C ALA A 87 9.31 4.09 15.95
N ARG A 88 8.80 2.90 15.60
CA ARG A 88 7.42 2.74 15.10
C ARG A 88 6.36 3.15 16.11
N ALA A 89 6.57 2.87 17.39
CA ALA A 89 5.67 3.30 18.46
C ALA A 89 5.58 4.84 18.50
N ARG A 90 6.73 5.53 18.45
CA ARG A 90 6.79 7.00 18.41
C ARG A 90 6.19 7.58 17.13
N GLU A 91 6.40 6.95 15.99
CA GLU A 91 5.76 7.36 14.73
C GLU A 91 4.23 7.24 14.81
N THR A 92 3.72 6.17 15.42
CA THR A 92 2.28 5.95 15.60
C THR A 92 1.67 7.00 16.54
N GLU A 93 2.35 7.29 17.65
CA GLU A 93 1.94 8.34 18.59
C GLU A 93 1.95 9.72 17.92
N ALA A 94 3.00 10.03 17.15
CA ALA A 94 3.06 11.27 16.38
C ALA A 94 1.97 11.35 15.29
N ALA A 95 1.64 10.25 14.63
CA ALA A 95 0.56 10.20 13.65
C ALA A 95 -0.81 10.41 14.31
N GLN A 96 -1.05 9.81 15.49
CA GLN A 96 -2.27 10.04 16.26
C GLN A 96 -2.39 11.50 16.72
N ALA A 97 -1.30 12.11 17.18
CA ALA A 97 -1.28 13.53 17.55
C ALA A 97 -1.64 14.44 16.37
N ARG A 98 -1.03 14.22 15.19
CA ARG A 98 -1.35 14.98 13.97
C ARG A 98 -2.81 14.78 13.53
N PHE A 99 -3.34 13.57 13.69
CA PHE A 99 -4.73 13.29 13.37
C PHE A 99 -5.68 14.04 14.32
N ALA A 100 -5.38 14.05 15.62
CA ALA A 100 -6.15 14.82 16.60
C ALA A 100 -6.15 16.32 16.28
N GLU A 101 -4.98 16.89 15.95
CA GLU A 101 -4.85 18.28 15.51
C GLU A 101 -5.66 18.55 14.24
N ALA A 102 -5.60 17.66 13.25
CA ALA A 102 -6.38 17.79 12.02
C ALA A 102 -7.89 17.76 12.28
N MET A 103 -8.35 16.88 13.19
CA MET A 103 -9.77 16.81 13.57
C MET A 103 -10.24 18.06 14.31
N GLU A 104 -9.41 18.62 15.18
CA GLU A 104 -9.66 19.90 15.83
C GLU A 104 -9.79 21.03 14.79
N ARG A 105 -8.86 21.08 13.83
CA ARG A 105 -8.90 22.06 12.72
C ARG A 105 -10.16 21.93 11.86
N ILE A 106 -10.61 20.71 11.59
CA ILE A 106 -11.86 20.46 10.86
C ILE A 106 -13.06 20.96 11.68
N SER A 107 -13.07 20.71 12.99
CA SER A 107 -14.13 21.20 13.88
C SER A 107 -14.18 22.73 13.91
N GLU A 108 -13.03 23.39 13.98
CA GLU A 108 -12.94 24.86 13.87
C GLU A 108 -13.49 25.37 12.53
N MET A 109 -13.10 24.74 11.42
CA MET A 109 -13.61 25.09 10.10
C MET A 109 -15.13 24.89 9.98
N GLN A 110 -15.69 23.84 10.58
CA GLN A 110 -17.13 23.60 10.61
C GLN A 110 -17.87 24.66 11.42
N MET A 111 -17.33 25.08 12.57
CA MET A 111 -17.90 26.18 13.36
C MET A 111 -17.86 27.49 12.58
N GLN A 112 -16.75 27.79 11.89
CA GLN A 112 -16.64 28.97 11.02
C GLN A 112 -17.64 28.93 9.86
N LEU A 113 -17.84 27.76 9.24
CA LEU A 113 -18.80 27.59 8.16
C LEU A 113 -20.24 27.82 8.67
N LEU A 114 -20.60 27.27 9.82
CA LEU A 114 -21.91 27.49 10.44
C LEU A 114 -22.13 28.97 10.79
N ALA A 115 -21.13 29.62 11.38
CA ALA A 115 -21.19 31.04 11.70
C ALA A 115 -21.20 31.95 10.45
N SER A 116 -20.73 31.45 9.31
CA SER A 116 -20.84 32.12 8.00
C SER A 116 -22.25 31.99 7.43
N GLU A 117 -22.84 30.79 7.49
CA GLU A 117 -24.21 30.54 7.07
C GLU A 117 -25.23 31.33 7.91
N GLU A 118 -25.03 31.43 9.21
CA GLU A 118 -25.86 32.27 10.09
C GLU A 118 -25.78 33.75 9.69
N ARG A 119 -24.57 34.28 9.49
CA ARG A 119 -24.37 35.65 8.98
C ARG A 119 -25.03 35.88 7.63
N ARG A 120 -25.02 34.88 6.74
CA ARG A 120 -25.68 34.95 5.45
C ARG A 120 -27.20 35.08 5.60
N LEU A 121 -27.81 34.30 6.49
CA LEU A 121 -29.24 34.39 6.81
C LEU A 121 -29.61 35.74 7.43
N GLU A 122 -28.77 36.27 8.32
CA GLU A 122 -28.94 37.61 8.90
C GLU A 122 -28.88 38.69 7.81
N LEU A 123 -27.92 38.62 6.89
CA LEU A 123 -27.80 39.55 5.77
C LEU A 123 -29.00 39.47 4.82
N GLU A 124 -29.51 38.27 4.53
CA GLU A 124 -30.70 38.08 3.69
C GLU A 124 -31.93 38.74 4.32
N THR A 125 -32.13 38.54 5.63
CA THR A 125 -33.20 39.19 6.40
C THR A 125 -33.00 40.72 6.47
N GLY A 126 -31.76 41.17 6.59
CA GLY A 126 -31.36 42.58 6.55
C GLY A 126 -31.69 43.24 5.21
N ILE A 127 -31.46 42.56 4.10
CA ILE A 127 -31.80 43.05 2.76
C ILE A 127 -33.33 43.22 2.62
N ASP A 128 -34.11 42.25 3.08
CA ASP A 128 -35.58 42.34 3.02
C ASP A 128 -36.13 43.53 3.83
N THR A 129 -35.59 43.76 5.02
CA THR A 129 -35.97 44.91 5.85
C THR A 129 -35.56 46.25 5.20
N ILE A 130 -34.37 46.35 4.60
CA ILE A 130 -33.96 47.51 3.81
C ILE A 130 -34.93 47.74 2.65
N HIS A 131 -35.26 46.69 1.89
CA HIS A 131 -36.18 46.76 0.76
C HIS A 131 -37.58 47.26 1.17
N SER A 132 -38.09 46.79 2.31
CA SER A 132 -39.37 47.25 2.87
C SER A 132 -39.32 48.72 3.29
N THR A 133 -38.21 49.16 3.88
CA THR A 133 -37.98 50.53 4.31
C THR A 133 -37.90 51.47 3.12
N VAL A 134 -37.15 51.11 2.08
CA VAL A 134 -37.07 51.88 0.83
C VAL A 134 -38.45 52.03 0.19
N ARG A 135 -39.24 50.96 0.09
CA ARG A 135 -40.62 51.06 -0.44
C ARG A 135 -41.52 51.98 0.38
N ARG A 136 -41.37 51.97 1.71
CA ARG A 136 -42.12 52.87 2.60
C ARG A 136 -41.71 54.32 2.36
N VAL A 137 -40.42 54.63 2.37
CA VAL A 137 -39.89 55.99 2.17
C VAL A 137 -40.24 56.53 0.78
N VAL A 138 -40.21 55.69 -0.26
CA VAL A 138 -40.63 56.09 -1.62
C VAL A 138 -42.11 56.46 -1.64
N ARG A 139 -42.99 55.71 -0.96
CA ARG A 139 -44.41 56.06 -0.83
C ARG A 139 -44.62 57.37 -0.08
N GLU A 140 -44.00 57.53 1.08
CA GLU A 140 -44.11 58.75 1.89
C GLU A 140 -43.65 59.98 1.09
N ARG A 141 -42.57 59.84 0.30
CA ARG A 141 -42.11 60.89 -0.62
C ARG A 141 -43.14 61.21 -1.70
N ASP A 142 -43.74 60.18 -2.31
CA ASP A 142 -44.70 60.36 -3.40
C ASP A 142 -46.01 60.98 -2.90
N GLU A 143 -46.45 60.61 -1.69
CA GLU A 143 -47.58 61.24 -0.98
C GLU A 143 -47.28 62.71 -0.66
N ALA A 144 -46.12 63.01 -0.07
CA ALA A 144 -45.73 64.38 0.24
C ALA A 144 -45.62 65.26 -1.03
N ARG A 145 -45.18 64.69 -2.16
CA ARG A 145 -45.17 65.40 -3.46
C ARG A 145 -46.58 65.67 -3.99
N ALA A 146 -47.51 64.74 -3.81
CA ALA A 146 -48.90 64.92 -4.20
C ALA A 146 -49.58 66.00 -3.35
N GLU A 147 -49.36 66.01 -2.04
CA GLU A 147 -49.85 67.06 -1.13
C GLU A 147 -49.28 68.43 -1.49
N LEU A 148 -47.98 68.50 -1.81
CA LEU A 148 -47.33 69.76 -2.22
C LEU A 148 -47.94 70.30 -3.52
N ALA A 149 -48.24 69.42 -4.49
CA ALA A 149 -48.87 69.79 -5.74
C ALA A 149 -50.31 70.29 -5.54
N ASP A 150 -51.08 69.65 -4.66
CA ASP A 150 -52.46 70.06 -4.33
C ASP A 150 -52.49 71.39 -3.57
N ALA A 151 -51.57 71.59 -2.63
CA ALA A 151 -51.39 72.85 -1.92
C ALA A 151 -51.01 74.01 -2.87
N GLN A 152 -50.12 73.76 -3.84
CA GLN A 152 -49.78 74.75 -4.87
C GLN A 152 -50.98 75.12 -5.74
N GLN A 153 -51.77 74.14 -6.17
CA GLN A 153 -52.96 74.37 -6.98
C GLN A 153 -54.04 75.15 -6.20
N THR A 154 -54.19 74.89 -4.90
CA THR A 154 -55.12 75.61 -4.01
C THR A 154 -54.65 77.04 -3.76
N LEU A 155 -53.34 77.24 -3.57
CA LEU A 155 -52.74 78.57 -3.40
C LEU A 155 -52.88 79.42 -4.68
N GLU A 156 -52.71 78.82 -5.86
CA GLU A 156 -52.93 79.46 -7.16
C GLU A 156 -54.41 79.81 -7.41
N ALA A 157 -55.34 79.04 -6.82
CA ALA A 157 -56.77 79.33 -6.88
C ALA A 157 -57.24 80.43 -5.91
N GLU A 158 -56.63 80.54 -4.71
CA GLU A 158 -56.99 81.55 -3.70
C GLU A 158 -56.29 82.90 -3.88
N THR A 159 -55.07 82.93 -4.43
CA THR A 159 -54.27 84.16 -4.52
C THR A 159 -54.34 84.81 -5.90
N GLY A 160 -55.45 85.51 -6.15
CA GLY A 160 -55.47 86.59 -7.13
C GLY A 160 -54.31 87.55 -6.89
N SER A 161 -53.43 87.71 -7.88
CA SER A 161 -52.08 88.22 -7.73
C SER A 161 -52.02 89.68 -7.25
N THR A 162 -51.58 89.90 -6.01
CA THR A 162 -50.79 91.08 -5.64
C THR A 162 -49.67 90.70 -4.66
N ARG A 163 -48.73 89.85 -5.09
CA ARG A 163 -47.42 89.72 -4.43
C ARG A 163 -46.53 90.88 -4.89
N THR A 164 -46.13 91.74 -3.96
CA THR A 164 -45.23 92.87 -4.26
C THR A 164 -43.86 92.36 -4.71
N ALA A 165 -43.11 93.16 -5.49
CA ALA A 165 -41.79 92.77 -6.00
C ALA A 165 -40.79 92.43 -4.87
N ALA A 166 -40.98 93.02 -3.68
CA ALA A 166 -40.18 92.75 -2.49
C ALA A 166 -40.46 91.37 -1.85
N ASP A 167 -41.69 90.85 -1.98
CA ASP A 167 -42.04 89.52 -1.47
C ASP A 167 -41.49 88.41 -2.36
N ARG A 168 -41.55 88.61 -3.69
CA ARG A 168 -40.92 87.71 -4.67
C ARG A 168 -39.40 87.67 -4.56
N ALA A 169 -38.77 88.81 -4.26
CA ALA A 169 -37.33 88.86 -4.03
C ALA A 169 -36.92 88.03 -2.80
N ARG A 170 -37.66 88.16 -1.69
CA ARG A 170 -37.40 87.39 -0.46
C ARG A 170 -37.68 85.89 -0.61
N GLU A 171 -38.73 85.51 -1.33
CA GLU A 171 -39.02 84.10 -1.64
C GLU A 171 -37.93 83.49 -2.55
N ASN A 172 -37.46 84.24 -3.56
CA ASN A 172 -36.37 83.77 -4.42
C ASN A 172 -35.06 83.59 -3.65
N GLU A 173 -34.75 84.48 -2.70
CA GLU A 173 -33.56 84.40 -1.86
C GLU A 173 -33.64 83.17 -0.92
N ALA A 174 -34.79 82.94 -0.29
CA ALA A 174 -35.04 81.76 0.55
C ALA A 174 -35.02 80.44 -0.25
N MET A 175 -35.54 80.45 -1.48
CA MET A 175 -35.50 79.30 -2.40
C MET A 175 -34.06 78.99 -2.83
N LEU A 176 -33.24 80.03 -3.09
CA LEU A 176 -31.84 79.86 -3.45
C LEU A 176 -31.04 79.26 -2.29
N ASP A 177 -31.26 79.75 -1.06
CA ASP A 177 -30.65 79.22 0.16
C ASP A 177 -31.04 77.75 0.40
N TYR A 178 -32.31 77.41 0.21
CA TYR A 178 -32.77 76.02 0.31
C TYR A 178 -32.14 75.12 -0.74
N LEU A 179 -32.07 75.57 -2.00
CA LEU A 179 -31.43 74.83 -3.09
C LEU A 179 -29.94 74.63 -2.84
N LEU A 180 -29.22 75.65 -2.36
CA LEU A 180 -27.82 75.53 -1.99
C LEU A 180 -27.62 74.50 -0.87
N ALA A 181 -28.42 74.57 0.21
CA ALA A 181 -28.36 73.61 1.31
C ALA A 181 -28.83 72.18 0.92
N ALA A 182 -29.70 72.05 -0.08
CA ALA A 182 -30.12 70.76 -0.62
C ALA A 182 -29.05 70.16 -1.54
N MET A 183 -28.42 70.96 -2.40
CA MET A 183 -27.32 70.52 -3.27
C MET A 183 -26.09 70.12 -2.45
N ASP A 184 -25.79 70.80 -1.36
CA ASP A 184 -24.68 70.44 -0.46
C ASP A 184 -24.91 69.06 0.18
N ARG A 185 -26.10 68.84 0.77
CA ARG A 185 -26.50 67.53 1.32
C ARG A 185 -26.52 66.39 0.30
N VAL A 186 -26.99 66.67 -0.93
CA VAL A 186 -26.99 65.68 -2.01
C VAL A 186 -25.57 65.40 -2.48
N SER A 187 -24.70 66.41 -2.56
CA SER A 187 -23.30 66.23 -2.93
C SER A 187 -22.53 65.41 -1.90
N GLU A 188 -22.76 65.66 -0.61
CA GLU A 188 -22.20 64.87 0.49
C GLU A 188 -22.69 63.42 0.47
N SER A 189 -24.01 63.19 0.36
CA SER A 189 -24.59 61.85 0.30
C SER A 189 -24.15 61.07 -0.94
N THR A 190 -24.08 61.71 -2.12
CA THR A 190 -23.60 61.05 -3.35
C THR A 190 -22.11 60.73 -3.29
N PHE A 191 -21.31 61.56 -2.60
CA PHE A 191 -19.90 61.27 -2.35
C PHE A 191 -19.73 60.05 -1.44
N GLU A 192 -20.43 59.99 -0.30
CA GLU A 192 -20.39 58.84 0.61
C GLU A 192 -20.84 57.55 -0.09
N THR A 193 -21.99 57.60 -0.78
CA THR A 193 -22.52 56.45 -1.53
C THR A 193 -21.55 56.00 -2.64
N GLY A 194 -20.86 56.94 -3.27
CA GLY A 194 -19.83 56.67 -4.27
C GLY A 194 -18.62 55.93 -3.70
N MET A 195 -18.16 56.31 -2.50
CA MET A 195 -17.08 55.62 -1.80
C MET A 195 -17.47 54.20 -1.38
N ASP A 196 -18.67 54.05 -0.80
CA ASP A 196 -19.19 52.73 -0.39
C ASP A 196 -19.35 51.78 -1.58
N ALA A 197 -19.85 52.29 -2.71
CA ALA A 197 -20.00 51.52 -3.94
C ALA A 197 -18.65 51.06 -4.51
N GLU A 198 -17.61 51.90 -4.46
CA GLU A 198 -16.26 51.51 -4.86
C GLU A 198 -15.65 50.48 -3.90
N GLN A 199 -15.83 50.63 -2.60
CA GLN A 199 -15.36 49.66 -1.62
C GLN A 199 -16.03 48.29 -1.80
N ALA A 200 -17.36 48.26 -1.99
CA ALA A 200 -18.09 47.03 -2.27
C ALA A 200 -17.61 46.34 -3.56
N ARG A 201 -17.32 47.12 -4.62
CA ARG A 201 -16.73 46.59 -5.87
C ARG A 201 -15.34 45.99 -5.65
N GLN A 202 -14.49 46.64 -4.85
CA GLN A 202 -13.18 46.11 -4.52
C GLN A 202 -13.28 44.79 -3.73
N GLN A 203 -14.18 44.72 -2.75
CA GLN A 203 -14.41 43.51 -1.97
C GLN A 203 -14.98 42.37 -2.82
N ALA A 204 -15.91 42.65 -3.73
CA ALA A 204 -16.44 41.67 -4.68
C ALA A 204 -15.35 41.13 -5.61
N ARG A 205 -14.43 41.98 -6.09
CA ARG A 205 -13.27 41.55 -6.88
C ARG A 205 -12.32 40.68 -6.08
N HIS A 206 -12.07 41.01 -4.81
CA HIS A 206 -11.23 40.22 -3.93
C HIS A 206 -11.81 38.82 -3.68
N LEU A 207 -13.11 38.75 -3.34
CA LEU A 207 -13.81 37.47 -3.14
C LEU A 207 -13.88 36.63 -4.42
N ALA A 208 -14.00 37.26 -5.59
CA ALA A 208 -13.96 36.57 -6.87
C ALA A 208 -12.57 35.94 -7.11
N MET A 209 -11.50 36.69 -6.83
CA MET A 209 -10.12 36.18 -6.92
C MET A 209 -9.89 35.01 -5.96
N GLU A 210 -10.38 35.11 -4.72
CA GLU A 210 -10.26 34.05 -3.72
C GLU A 210 -11.02 32.78 -4.13
N ASN A 211 -12.23 32.93 -4.69
CA ASN A 211 -13.00 31.79 -5.21
C ASN A 211 -12.28 31.10 -6.37
N GLU A 212 -11.65 31.85 -7.29
CA GLU A 212 -10.86 31.25 -8.36
C GLU A 212 -9.63 30.52 -7.81
N LEU A 213 -8.92 31.10 -6.85
CA LEU A 213 -7.78 30.44 -6.19
C LEU A 213 -8.21 29.14 -5.47
N LEU A 214 -9.37 29.15 -4.82
CA LEU A 214 -9.94 27.97 -4.17
C LEU A 214 -10.29 26.88 -5.19
N LYS A 215 -10.86 27.24 -6.35
CA LYS A 215 -11.12 26.29 -7.44
C LYS A 215 -9.84 25.68 -7.97
N ASP A 216 -8.82 26.50 -8.22
CA ASP A 216 -7.51 26.03 -8.70
C ASP A 216 -6.86 25.07 -7.70
N ARG A 217 -6.92 25.41 -6.41
CA ARG A 217 -6.41 24.54 -5.34
C ARG A 217 -7.18 23.23 -5.26
N ASN A 218 -8.51 23.26 -5.32
CA ASN A 218 -9.33 22.04 -5.34
C ASN A 218 -9.02 21.18 -6.56
N HIS A 219 -8.86 21.80 -7.73
CA HIS A 219 -8.48 21.10 -8.96
C HIS A 219 -7.15 20.36 -8.79
N MET A 220 -6.15 21.02 -8.21
CA MET A 220 -4.84 20.43 -7.93
C MET A 220 -4.93 19.26 -6.94
N ILE A 221 -5.68 19.41 -5.84
CA ILE A 221 -5.89 18.36 -4.83
C ILE A 221 -6.53 17.13 -5.48
N PHE A 222 -7.60 17.32 -6.25
CA PHE A 222 -8.29 16.21 -6.92
C PHE A 222 -7.39 15.52 -7.94
N SER A 223 -6.58 16.26 -8.70
CA SER A 223 -5.62 15.68 -9.65
C SER A 223 -4.55 14.84 -8.93
N GLN A 224 -4.00 15.34 -7.83
CA GLN A 224 -3.04 14.59 -7.01
C GLN A 224 -3.65 13.32 -6.41
N LEU A 225 -4.91 13.38 -5.95
CA LEU A 225 -5.62 12.22 -5.42
C LEU A 225 -5.88 11.18 -6.52
N GLU A 226 -6.33 11.61 -7.70
CA GLU A 226 -6.53 10.70 -8.84
C GLU A 226 -5.24 10.00 -9.25
N GLU A 227 -4.14 10.75 -9.37
CA GLU A 227 -2.82 10.19 -9.71
C GLU A 227 -2.32 9.22 -8.64
N ALA A 228 -2.45 9.58 -7.36
CA ALA A 228 -2.05 8.71 -6.25
C ALA A 228 -2.87 7.40 -6.23
N LEU A 229 -4.18 7.48 -6.48
CA LEU A 229 -5.04 6.29 -6.55
C LEU A 229 -4.67 5.41 -7.75
N ASP A 230 -4.37 5.99 -8.91
CA ASP A 230 -3.95 5.24 -10.11
C ASP A 230 -2.57 4.57 -9.90
N GLN A 231 -1.64 5.24 -9.21
CA GLN A 231 -0.35 4.66 -8.83
C GLN A 231 -0.50 3.44 -7.90
N VAL A 232 -1.50 3.44 -7.02
CA VAL A 232 -1.81 2.31 -6.11
C VAL A 232 -2.53 1.17 -6.85
N MET A 233 -3.52 1.51 -7.68
CA MET A 233 -4.35 0.51 -8.37
C MET A 233 -3.63 -0.19 -9.52
N GLY A 234 -2.82 0.54 -10.29
CA GLY A 234 -2.14 0.00 -11.47
C GLY A 234 -1.30 -1.26 -11.20
N PRO A 235 -0.45 -1.29 -10.16
CA PRO A 235 0.25 -2.51 -9.74
C PRO A 235 -0.70 -3.66 -9.37
N MET A 236 -1.79 -3.38 -8.64
CA MET A 236 -2.75 -4.42 -8.24
C MET A 236 -3.41 -5.06 -9.47
N GLU A 237 -3.85 -4.26 -10.44
CA GLU A 237 -4.45 -4.77 -11.69
C GLU A 237 -3.49 -5.65 -12.50
N ARG A 238 -2.20 -5.32 -12.50
CA ARG A 238 -1.16 -6.17 -13.10
C ARG A 238 -1.02 -7.51 -12.38
N VAL A 239 -1.17 -7.54 -11.05
CA VAL A 239 -1.16 -8.80 -10.30
C VAL A 239 -2.37 -9.66 -10.63
N PHE A 240 -3.58 -9.09 -10.64
CA PHE A 240 -4.77 -9.85 -11.00
C PHE A 240 -4.68 -10.43 -12.43
N SER A 241 -4.24 -9.62 -13.39
CA SER A 241 -4.11 -10.07 -14.78
C SER A 241 -3.02 -11.14 -14.96
N SER A 242 -1.86 -10.98 -14.30
CA SER A 242 -0.80 -12.01 -14.33
C SER A 242 -1.18 -13.29 -13.57
N ALA A 243 -2.05 -13.18 -12.56
CA ALA A 243 -2.68 -14.30 -11.86
C ALA A 243 -3.82 -14.95 -12.66
N GLY A 244 -4.07 -14.53 -13.92
CA GLY A 244 -5.08 -15.11 -14.78
C GLY A 244 -6.53 -14.79 -14.38
N VAL A 245 -6.74 -13.78 -13.52
CA VAL A 245 -8.07 -13.30 -13.16
C VAL A 245 -8.59 -12.39 -14.26
N SER A 246 -9.79 -12.65 -14.77
CA SER A 246 -10.38 -11.87 -15.85
C SER A 246 -10.91 -10.52 -15.36
N SER A 247 -10.95 -9.53 -16.25
CA SER A 247 -11.53 -8.22 -15.94
C SER A 247 -12.99 -8.32 -15.45
N ASP A 248 -13.75 -9.31 -15.88
CA ASP A 248 -15.11 -9.58 -15.37
C ASP A 248 -15.13 -10.08 -13.93
N GLN A 249 -14.17 -10.92 -13.56
CA GLN A 249 -14.02 -11.38 -12.18
C GLN A 249 -13.64 -10.20 -11.25
N ILE A 250 -12.73 -9.33 -11.70
CA ILE A 250 -12.35 -8.10 -10.98
C ILE A 250 -13.56 -7.17 -10.83
N ARG A 251 -14.32 -6.93 -11.91
CA ARG A 251 -15.55 -6.11 -11.85
C ARG A 251 -16.59 -6.67 -10.87
N ARG A 252 -16.74 -7.99 -10.80
CA ARG A 252 -17.64 -8.63 -9.82
C ARG A 252 -17.16 -8.44 -8.38
N LEU A 253 -15.85 -8.63 -8.14
CA LEU A 253 -15.23 -8.40 -6.85
C LEU A 253 -15.46 -6.96 -6.37
N VAL A 254 -15.24 -5.98 -7.25
CA VAL A 254 -15.47 -4.56 -6.97
C VAL A 254 -16.94 -4.32 -6.60
N ARG A 255 -17.89 -4.76 -7.43
CA ARG A 255 -19.33 -4.59 -7.15
C ARG A 255 -19.78 -5.23 -5.84
N GLN A 256 -19.30 -6.44 -5.54
CA GLN A 256 -19.62 -7.12 -4.28
C GLN A 256 -19.04 -6.37 -3.08
N GLY A 257 -17.79 -5.90 -3.18
CA GLY A 257 -17.12 -5.11 -2.14
C GLY A 257 -17.81 -3.78 -1.84
N SER A 258 -18.30 -3.08 -2.86
CA SER A 258 -19.05 -1.83 -2.71
C SER A 258 -20.40 -2.04 -2.01
N SER A 259 -21.05 -3.19 -2.16
CA SER A 259 -22.35 -3.45 -1.52
C SER A 259 -22.27 -3.65 0.00
N SER A 260 -21.11 -4.05 0.54
CA SER A 260 -20.94 -4.41 1.95
C SER A 260 -20.52 -3.27 2.90
N GLN A 261 -20.11 -2.11 2.38
CA GLN A 261 -19.59 -0.98 3.19
C GLN A 261 -20.17 0.40 2.81
N THR A 262 -21.16 0.46 1.92
CA THR A 262 -21.77 1.72 1.39
C THR A 262 -22.63 2.51 2.38
N ALA A 263 -22.51 2.27 3.70
CA ALA A 263 -23.13 3.14 4.70
C ALA A 263 -22.35 4.45 4.92
N SER A 264 -21.05 4.51 4.63
CA SER A 264 -20.19 5.65 5.01
C SER A 264 -19.80 6.61 3.89
N LEU A 265 -19.79 6.17 2.63
CA LEU A 265 -19.42 7.02 1.47
C LEU A 265 -20.63 7.26 0.58
N ARG A 266 -21.67 7.90 1.12
CA ARG A 266 -22.82 8.29 0.30
C ARG A 266 -22.37 9.29 -0.76
N PRO A 267 -22.80 9.14 -2.03
CA PRO A 267 -22.49 10.11 -3.06
C PRO A 267 -22.96 11.49 -2.62
N ILE A 268 -22.11 12.49 -2.85
CA ILE A 268 -22.45 13.88 -2.55
C ILE A 268 -23.65 14.22 -3.44
N SER A 269 -24.82 14.38 -2.79
CA SER A 269 -26.10 14.57 -3.48
C SER A 269 -26.21 16.02 -3.94
N MET A 270 -26.77 16.21 -5.14
CA MET A 270 -27.01 17.50 -5.79
C MET A 270 -27.63 18.51 -4.80
N SER A 271 -26.98 19.66 -4.62
CA SER A 271 -27.59 20.77 -3.89
C SER A 271 -28.86 21.23 -4.62
N THR A 272 -29.97 21.30 -3.89
CA THR A 272 -31.32 21.56 -4.42
C THR A 272 -31.55 23.02 -4.83
N SER A 273 -30.51 23.85 -4.91
CA SER A 273 -30.58 25.28 -5.19
C SER A 273 -30.84 25.65 -6.66
N GLY A 274 -31.50 24.78 -7.44
CA GLY A 274 -32.09 25.15 -8.74
C GLY A 274 -31.14 25.26 -9.94
N SER A 275 -29.83 24.99 -9.79
CA SER A 275 -28.91 24.89 -10.92
C SER A 275 -28.92 23.48 -11.51
N ILE A 276 -29.51 23.32 -12.69
CA ILE A 276 -29.65 22.05 -13.42
C ILE A 276 -28.28 21.54 -13.97
N ALA A 277 -27.23 22.37 -13.92
CA ALA A 277 -25.91 21.98 -14.40
C ALA A 277 -25.19 21.07 -13.39
N PRO A 278 -24.69 19.89 -13.81
CA PRO A 278 -23.83 19.06 -12.96
C PRO A 278 -22.60 19.88 -12.55
N ASN A 279 -22.40 20.11 -11.26
CA ASN A 279 -21.16 20.71 -10.79
C ASN A 279 -20.02 19.71 -11.11
N PRO A 280 -19.04 20.07 -11.98
CA PRO A 280 -17.96 19.17 -12.37
C PRO A 280 -17.16 18.67 -11.16
N ASP A 281 -17.05 19.47 -10.09
CA ASP A 281 -16.35 19.09 -8.86
C ASP A 281 -17.07 17.98 -8.09
N ILE A 282 -18.42 17.98 -8.09
CA ILE A 282 -19.21 16.93 -7.44
C ILE A 282 -19.06 15.61 -8.19
N SER A 283 -19.12 15.65 -9.53
CA SER A 283 -18.91 14.46 -10.37
C SER A 283 -17.50 13.88 -10.15
N ARG A 284 -16.48 14.75 -10.07
CA ARG A 284 -15.10 14.34 -9.82
C ARG A 284 -14.90 13.78 -8.42
N ALA A 285 -15.47 14.41 -7.40
CA ALA A 285 -15.45 13.91 -6.03
C ALA A 285 -16.10 12.51 -5.92
N ASN A 286 -17.26 12.31 -6.55
CA ASN A 286 -17.91 11.00 -6.59
C ASN A 286 -17.06 9.94 -7.32
N ALA A 287 -16.37 10.31 -8.40
CA ALA A 287 -15.44 9.40 -9.09
C ALA A 287 -14.24 9.00 -8.20
N ILE A 288 -13.70 9.94 -7.41
CA ILE A 288 -12.64 9.64 -6.44
C ILE A 288 -13.14 8.72 -5.33
N LEU A 289 -14.33 8.97 -4.79
CA LEU A 289 -14.96 8.09 -3.79
C LEU A 289 -15.15 6.66 -4.33
N GLU A 290 -15.56 6.53 -5.60
CA GLU A 290 -15.64 5.24 -6.28
C GLU A 290 -14.26 4.57 -6.38
N LYS A 291 -13.23 5.30 -6.83
CA LYS A 291 -11.84 4.77 -6.90
C LYS A 291 -11.35 4.30 -5.53
N ILE A 292 -11.59 5.05 -4.46
CA ILE A 292 -11.21 4.66 -3.09
C ILE A 292 -11.92 3.35 -2.68
N SER A 293 -13.24 3.24 -2.92
CA SER A 293 -13.97 2.00 -2.67
C SER A 293 -13.42 0.83 -3.48
N ASN A 294 -12.94 1.09 -4.69
CA ASN A 294 -12.36 0.06 -5.55
C ASN A 294 -11.02 -0.43 -4.99
N VAL A 295 -10.16 0.46 -4.47
CA VAL A 295 -8.88 0.09 -3.83
C VAL A 295 -9.09 -0.94 -2.72
N ASP A 296 -10.07 -0.74 -1.85
CA ASP A 296 -10.39 -1.69 -0.78
C ASP A 296 -10.85 -3.05 -1.32
N ALA A 297 -11.62 -3.05 -2.41
CA ALA A 297 -12.02 -4.28 -3.07
C ALA A 297 -10.83 -5.01 -3.69
N TYR A 298 -9.94 -4.29 -4.39
CA TYR A 298 -8.69 -4.85 -4.92
C TYR A 298 -7.82 -5.44 -3.80
N ARG A 299 -7.65 -4.73 -2.68
CA ARG A 299 -6.89 -5.22 -1.52
C ARG A 299 -7.45 -6.53 -0.98
N ARG A 300 -8.77 -6.61 -0.77
CA ARG A 300 -9.43 -7.85 -0.30
C ARG A 300 -9.29 -8.99 -1.30
N GLY A 301 -9.38 -8.71 -2.60
CA GLY A 301 -9.16 -9.73 -3.63
C GLY A 301 -7.72 -10.26 -3.64
N MET A 302 -6.74 -9.38 -3.40
CA MET A 302 -5.33 -9.77 -3.34
C MET A 302 -5.03 -10.74 -2.19
N ASP A 303 -5.69 -10.58 -1.05
CA ASP A 303 -5.54 -11.49 0.09
C ASP A 303 -6.01 -12.93 -0.23
N ARG A 304 -6.85 -13.09 -1.26
CA ARG A 304 -7.39 -14.38 -1.74
C ARG A 304 -6.65 -14.95 -2.95
N LEU A 305 -5.66 -14.23 -3.48
CA LEU A 305 -4.76 -14.74 -4.50
C LEU A 305 -3.53 -15.37 -3.86
N PRO A 306 -3.02 -16.52 -4.35
CA PRO A 306 -1.90 -17.23 -3.76
C PRO A 306 -0.54 -16.57 -4.07
N VAL A 307 -0.42 -15.29 -3.72
CA VAL A 307 0.74 -14.44 -3.99
C VAL A 307 1.80 -14.53 -2.89
N ALA A 308 1.43 -15.00 -1.69
CA ALA A 308 2.40 -15.21 -0.63
C ALA A 308 3.19 -16.51 -0.81
N ARG A 309 4.45 -16.48 -0.41
CA ARG A 309 5.32 -17.67 -0.41
C ARG A 309 4.89 -18.61 0.71
N PRO A 310 4.73 -19.92 0.44
CA PRO A 310 4.23 -20.86 1.44
C PRO A 310 5.29 -21.29 2.47
N VAL A 311 6.54 -20.84 2.29
CA VAL A 311 7.70 -21.16 3.12
C VAL A 311 8.57 -19.91 3.29
N ASN A 312 9.23 -19.79 4.45
CA ASN A 312 10.13 -18.67 4.69
C ASN A 312 11.41 -18.81 3.85
N ALA A 313 11.67 -17.82 2.99
CA ALA A 313 12.80 -17.82 2.05
C ALA A 313 14.17 -17.96 2.73
N ALA A 314 14.33 -17.50 3.97
CA ALA A 314 15.59 -17.62 4.71
C ALA A 314 15.90 -19.07 5.15
N SER A 315 14.88 -19.93 5.18
CA SER A 315 14.97 -21.30 5.73
C SER A 315 14.98 -22.40 4.67
N VAL A 316 14.81 -22.05 3.39
CA VAL A 316 14.62 -23.02 2.30
C VAL A 316 15.36 -22.62 1.04
N ARG A 317 15.65 -23.60 0.19
CA ARG A 317 16.21 -23.40 -1.14
C ARG A 317 15.27 -23.98 -2.19
N GLN A 318 15.00 -23.22 -3.26
CA GLN A 318 14.27 -23.75 -4.41
C GLN A 318 15.14 -24.81 -5.13
N THR A 319 14.60 -26.01 -5.30
CA THR A 319 15.31 -27.15 -5.91
C THR A 319 14.82 -27.48 -7.31
N SER A 320 13.53 -27.28 -7.60
CA SER A 320 12.97 -27.55 -8.92
C SER A 320 11.89 -26.54 -9.28
N GLY A 321 11.86 -26.14 -10.56
CA GLY A 321 10.87 -25.24 -11.15
C GLY A 321 9.69 -25.97 -11.80
N PHE A 322 8.60 -25.26 -12.08
CA PHE A 322 7.51 -25.73 -12.92
C PHE A 322 7.97 -25.93 -14.37
N GLY A 323 7.52 -27.00 -15.02
CA GLY A 323 7.81 -27.26 -16.43
C GLY A 323 8.37 -28.65 -16.75
N PRO A 324 8.70 -28.93 -18.02
CA PRO A 324 9.25 -30.21 -18.45
C PRO A 324 10.60 -30.49 -17.80
N ARG A 325 10.75 -31.66 -17.16
CA ARG A 325 12.01 -32.12 -16.58
C ARG A 325 12.19 -33.63 -16.67
N ARG A 326 13.42 -34.11 -16.51
CA ARG A 326 13.69 -35.54 -16.34
C ARG A 326 13.26 -35.97 -14.93
N HIS A 327 12.35 -36.93 -14.84
CA HIS A 327 11.80 -37.43 -13.60
C HIS A 327 12.91 -38.09 -12.76
N PRO A 328 13.10 -37.71 -11.49
CA PRO A 328 14.25 -38.14 -10.69
C PRO A 328 14.21 -39.63 -10.34
N LEU A 329 13.00 -40.18 -10.13
CA LEU A 329 12.83 -41.61 -9.84
C LEU A 329 12.82 -42.52 -11.08
N THR A 330 12.21 -42.08 -12.19
CA THR A 330 11.97 -42.96 -13.36
C THR A 330 12.85 -42.65 -14.56
N GLY A 331 13.59 -41.54 -14.56
CA GLY A 331 14.46 -41.12 -15.66
C GLY A 331 13.75 -40.64 -16.93
N ARG A 332 12.41 -40.69 -16.97
CA ARG A 332 11.60 -40.27 -18.13
C ARG A 332 11.35 -38.76 -18.11
N ASN A 333 11.15 -38.15 -19.27
CA ASN A 333 10.67 -36.76 -19.33
C ASN A 333 9.24 -36.70 -18.81
N THR A 334 9.00 -35.84 -17.80
CA THR A 334 7.71 -35.61 -17.19
C THR A 334 7.46 -34.11 -17.06
N MET A 335 6.19 -33.71 -17.06
CA MET A 335 5.83 -32.35 -16.66
C MET A 335 5.89 -32.24 -15.14
N HIS A 336 6.60 -31.25 -14.63
CA HIS A 336 6.53 -30.87 -13.23
C HIS A 336 5.44 -29.83 -13.03
N ASN A 337 4.39 -30.22 -12.32
CA ASN A 337 3.16 -29.42 -12.16
C ASN A 337 3.27 -28.36 -11.04
N GLY A 338 4.43 -28.20 -10.42
CA GLY A 338 4.61 -27.34 -9.26
C GLY A 338 6.04 -26.82 -9.09
N LEU A 339 6.31 -26.35 -7.88
CA LEU A 339 7.55 -25.76 -7.43
C LEU A 339 8.05 -26.51 -6.20
N ASP A 340 9.34 -26.87 -6.19
CA ASP A 340 9.92 -27.63 -5.08
C ASP A 340 10.87 -26.76 -4.25
N TRP A 341 10.68 -26.77 -2.93
CA TRP A 341 11.60 -26.14 -1.97
C TRP A 341 12.10 -27.15 -0.94
N ALA A 342 13.41 -27.30 -0.85
CA ALA A 342 14.05 -28.12 0.18
C ALA A 342 14.39 -27.29 1.42
N GLY A 343 14.23 -27.90 2.58
CA GLY A 343 14.54 -27.32 3.88
C GLY A 343 14.51 -28.40 4.98
N PRO A 344 14.76 -28.02 6.24
CA PRO A 344 14.70 -28.95 7.37
C PRO A 344 13.32 -29.61 7.53
N ARG A 345 13.28 -30.86 8.00
CA ARG A 345 12.01 -31.54 8.31
C ARG A 345 11.27 -30.77 9.39
N GLY A 346 9.96 -30.59 9.21
CA GLY A 346 9.11 -29.83 10.12
C GLY A 346 9.11 -28.32 9.87
N THR A 347 9.86 -27.80 8.89
CA THR A 347 9.78 -26.38 8.48
C THR A 347 8.32 -25.99 8.27
N ALA A 348 7.90 -24.88 8.88
CA ALA A 348 6.52 -24.44 8.85
C ALA A 348 6.08 -24.13 7.41
N ILE A 349 4.99 -24.76 6.99
CA ILE A 349 4.33 -24.50 5.71
C ILE A 349 3.09 -23.66 6.00
N ARG A 350 2.91 -22.61 5.21
CA ARG A 350 1.87 -21.60 5.41
C ARG A 350 0.96 -21.49 4.20
N ALA A 351 -0.30 -21.15 4.45
CA ALA A 351 -1.26 -20.84 3.39
C ALA A 351 -0.79 -19.62 2.59
N SER A 352 -0.82 -19.71 1.25
CA SER A 352 -0.36 -18.64 0.35
C SER A 352 -1.44 -17.59 0.08
N ALA A 353 -2.70 -17.88 0.42
CA ALA A 353 -3.84 -16.98 0.36
C ALA A 353 -4.92 -17.40 1.36
N ASP A 354 -5.89 -16.52 1.58
CA ASP A 354 -7.15 -16.84 2.26
C ASP A 354 -7.94 -17.90 1.49
N GLY A 355 -8.54 -18.86 2.19
CA GLY A 355 -9.31 -19.91 1.54
C GLY A 355 -9.96 -20.90 2.52
N VAL A 356 -10.49 -21.98 1.96
CA VAL A 356 -11.07 -23.11 2.70
C VAL A 356 -10.30 -24.38 2.35
N VAL A 357 -9.90 -25.12 3.37
CA VAL A 357 -9.22 -26.40 3.19
C VAL A 357 -10.18 -27.39 2.55
N LYS A 358 -9.96 -27.72 1.27
CA LYS A 358 -10.74 -28.70 0.52
C LYS A 358 -10.40 -30.12 0.93
N GLN A 359 -9.11 -30.38 1.18
CA GLN A 359 -8.64 -31.70 1.58
C GLN A 359 -7.42 -31.57 2.50
N ALA A 360 -7.34 -32.45 3.50
CA ALA A 360 -6.21 -32.56 4.41
C ALA A 360 -6.02 -34.04 4.77
N GLY A 361 -5.06 -34.72 4.13
CA GLY A 361 -4.86 -36.15 4.33
C GLY A 361 -3.86 -36.77 3.35
N ARG A 362 -3.76 -38.11 3.36
CA ARG A 362 -2.81 -38.83 2.49
C ARG A 362 -3.42 -39.10 1.11
N GLN A 363 -2.71 -38.75 0.04
CA GLN A 363 -3.14 -38.97 -1.35
C GLN A 363 -2.00 -39.48 -2.23
N GLY A 364 -2.01 -40.80 -2.50
CA GLY A 364 -1.15 -41.43 -3.50
C GLY A 364 0.31 -40.96 -3.48
N GLY A 365 0.83 -40.57 -4.65
CA GLY A 365 2.19 -40.08 -4.83
C GLY A 365 2.50 -38.76 -4.12
N TYR A 366 1.51 -37.93 -3.78
CA TYR A 366 1.71 -36.69 -3.04
C TYR A 366 2.03 -36.92 -1.55
N GLY A 367 1.78 -38.12 -1.03
CA GLY A 367 1.93 -38.38 0.40
C GLY A 367 0.89 -37.61 1.21
N ASN A 368 1.30 -37.01 2.32
CA ASN A 368 0.42 -36.11 3.07
C ASN A 368 0.27 -34.80 2.29
N LEU A 369 -0.98 -34.44 2.03
CA LEU A 369 -1.38 -33.36 1.16
C LEU A 369 -2.42 -32.48 1.84
N VAL A 370 -2.23 -31.17 1.74
CA VAL A 370 -3.27 -30.17 1.99
C VAL A 370 -3.63 -29.52 0.66
N ILE A 371 -4.92 -29.41 0.38
CA ILE A 371 -5.47 -28.65 -0.75
C ILE A 371 -6.32 -27.53 -0.18
N ILE A 372 -6.01 -26.29 -0.55
CA ILE A 372 -6.81 -25.12 -0.18
C ILE A 372 -7.50 -24.60 -1.44
N GLU A 373 -8.81 -24.43 -1.35
CA GLU A 373 -9.62 -23.78 -2.36
C GLU A 373 -9.73 -22.28 -2.04
N HIS A 374 -9.40 -21.46 -3.02
CA HIS A 374 -9.42 -20.01 -2.97
C HIS A 374 -10.53 -19.45 -3.87
N GLU A 375 -10.67 -18.12 -3.90
CA GLU A 375 -11.56 -17.48 -4.88
C GLU A 375 -11.04 -17.65 -6.32
N PHE A 376 -11.88 -17.27 -7.29
CA PHE A 376 -11.56 -17.27 -8.73
C PHE A 376 -11.26 -18.65 -9.34
N GLY A 377 -11.65 -19.75 -8.66
CA GLY A 377 -11.43 -21.12 -9.13
C GLY A 377 -9.97 -21.57 -8.96
N ILE A 378 -9.25 -20.95 -8.03
CA ILE A 378 -7.85 -21.23 -7.76
C ILE A 378 -7.72 -22.24 -6.62
N GLU A 379 -6.84 -23.21 -6.78
CA GLU A 379 -6.50 -24.17 -5.73
C GLU A 379 -4.99 -24.20 -5.52
N THR A 380 -4.57 -24.39 -4.28
CA THR A 380 -3.16 -24.60 -3.93
C THR A 380 -2.96 -25.95 -3.29
N TYR A 381 -1.88 -26.63 -3.69
CA TYR A 381 -1.54 -27.97 -3.25
C TYR A 381 -0.23 -27.91 -2.47
N TYR A 382 -0.21 -28.55 -1.29
CA TYR A 382 0.97 -28.62 -0.41
C TYR A 382 1.26 -30.08 -0.08
N ALA A 383 2.22 -30.66 -0.79
CA ALA A 383 2.49 -32.10 -0.75
C ALA A 383 3.76 -32.47 0.03
N HIS A 384 3.93 -33.77 0.23
CA HIS A 384 5.04 -34.41 0.94
C HIS A 384 5.15 -34.02 2.43
N LEU A 385 4.06 -33.56 3.05
CA LEU A 385 4.07 -33.03 4.41
C LEU A 385 4.47 -34.09 5.45
N ASN A 386 5.14 -33.66 6.52
CA ASN A 386 5.41 -34.48 7.70
C ASN A 386 4.25 -34.45 8.71
N SER A 387 3.66 -33.26 8.90
CA SER A 387 2.46 -33.06 9.73
C SER A 387 1.45 -32.24 8.96
N ILE A 388 0.18 -32.47 9.28
CA ILE A 388 -0.96 -31.69 8.80
C ILE A 388 -1.59 -31.07 10.04
N ASP A 389 -1.63 -29.74 10.07
CA ASP A 389 -2.08 -28.99 11.26
C ASP A 389 -3.52 -28.45 11.06
N VAL A 390 -4.17 -28.78 9.93
CA VAL A 390 -5.50 -28.32 9.53
C VAL A 390 -6.42 -29.47 9.11
N ARG A 391 -7.73 -29.20 8.99
CA ARG A 391 -8.75 -30.21 8.60
C ARG A 391 -9.60 -29.73 7.43
N ALA A 392 -10.19 -30.65 6.67
CA ALA A 392 -11.13 -30.32 5.60
C ALA A 392 -12.30 -29.49 6.14
N GLY A 393 -12.70 -28.46 5.38
CA GLY A 393 -13.71 -27.46 5.76
C GLY A 393 -13.18 -26.30 6.60
N GLN A 394 -11.94 -26.34 7.10
CA GLN A 394 -11.38 -25.26 7.89
C GLN A 394 -11.09 -24.02 7.04
N ARG A 395 -11.52 -22.84 7.50
CA ARG A 395 -11.10 -21.55 6.94
C ARG A 395 -9.68 -21.24 7.40
N VAL A 396 -8.85 -20.80 6.48
CA VAL A 396 -7.45 -20.40 6.75
C VAL A 396 -7.20 -19.05 6.11
N SER A 397 -6.43 -18.23 6.80
CA SER A 397 -5.97 -16.94 6.32
C SER A 397 -4.55 -17.06 5.75
N ARG A 398 -4.20 -16.12 4.86
CA ARG A 398 -2.85 -16.01 4.32
C ARG A 398 -1.82 -15.96 5.45
N GLY A 399 -0.82 -16.85 5.38
CA GLY A 399 0.24 -16.95 6.38
C GLY A 399 -0.05 -17.92 7.52
N ASP A 400 -1.27 -18.44 7.66
CA ASP A 400 -1.60 -19.45 8.66
C ASP A 400 -0.76 -20.71 8.45
N ARG A 401 -0.28 -21.29 9.55
CA ARG A 401 0.47 -22.54 9.49
C ARG A 401 -0.49 -23.70 9.20
N ILE A 402 -0.22 -24.45 8.14
CA ILE A 402 -1.06 -25.57 7.70
C ILE A 402 -0.40 -26.94 7.90
N GLY A 403 0.91 -26.96 8.18
CA GLY A 403 1.65 -28.19 8.38
C GLY A 403 3.15 -27.98 8.50
N GLY A 404 3.88 -29.09 8.45
CA GLY A 404 5.34 -29.13 8.48
C GLY A 404 5.92 -29.87 7.27
N MET A 405 7.02 -29.35 6.72
CA MET A 405 7.73 -29.94 5.59
C MET A 405 8.19 -31.38 5.88
N GLY A 406 8.12 -32.26 4.89
CA GLY A 406 8.44 -33.67 5.07
C GLY A 406 8.97 -34.34 3.80
N THR A 407 8.81 -35.65 3.75
CA THR A 407 9.22 -36.50 2.63
C THR A 407 8.26 -37.69 2.46
N THR A 408 6.97 -37.47 2.70
CA THR A 408 5.95 -38.54 2.57
C THR A 408 5.54 -38.76 1.12
N GLY A 409 5.10 -39.96 0.76
CA GLY A 409 4.71 -40.27 -0.63
C GLY A 409 5.93 -40.50 -1.54
N ALA A 410 5.79 -40.17 -2.83
CA ALA A 410 6.82 -40.33 -3.84
C ALA A 410 7.81 -39.14 -3.80
N SER A 411 8.68 -39.14 -2.79
CA SER A 411 9.67 -38.09 -2.55
C SER A 411 11.09 -38.65 -2.49
N THR A 412 12.07 -37.91 -3.02
CA THR A 412 13.50 -38.27 -2.97
C THR A 412 14.26 -37.63 -1.80
N GLY A 413 13.61 -36.78 -1.01
CA GLY A 413 14.23 -36.07 0.11
C GLY A 413 13.28 -35.06 0.76
N VAL A 414 13.69 -34.42 1.86
CA VAL A 414 12.80 -33.47 2.55
C VAL A 414 12.59 -32.21 1.71
N HIS A 415 11.36 -32.00 1.25
CA HIS A 415 10.96 -30.83 0.48
C HIS A 415 9.44 -30.58 0.55
N LEU A 416 9.04 -29.36 0.23
CA LEU A 416 7.67 -29.01 -0.13
C LEU A 416 7.54 -29.08 -1.64
N HIS A 417 6.56 -29.83 -2.13
CA HIS A 417 6.05 -29.71 -3.49
C HIS A 417 4.77 -28.87 -3.48
N TYR A 418 4.80 -27.73 -4.18
CA TYR A 418 3.74 -26.73 -4.19
C TYR A 418 3.17 -26.54 -5.60
N GLU A 419 1.86 -26.71 -5.76
CA GLU A 419 1.19 -26.42 -7.04
C GLU A 419 0.18 -25.28 -6.86
N VAL A 420 -0.01 -24.50 -7.93
CA VAL A 420 -1.15 -23.62 -8.11
C VAL A 420 -1.94 -24.17 -9.29
N ARG A 421 -3.26 -24.33 -9.12
CA ARG A 421 -4.16 -24.76 -10.17
C ARG A 421 -5.25 -23.72 -10.39
N VAL A 422 -5.58 -23.48 -11.65
CA VAL A 422 -6.70 -22.61 -12.04
C VAL A 422 -7.70 -23.46 -12.79
N ASN A 423 -8.93 -23.56 -12.28
CA ASN A 423 -9.99 -24.41 -12.83
C ASN A 423 -9.50 -25.86 -13.04
N GLY A 424 -8.75 -26.38 -12.06
CA GLY A 424 -8.18 -27.73 -12.07
C GLY A 424 -6.93 -27.93 -12.93
N ARG A 425 -6.46 -26.93 -13.68
CA ARG A 425 -5.25 -27.02 -14.52
C ARG A 425 -4.03 -26.46 -13.79
N PRO A 426 -2.91 -27.21 -13.67
CA PRO A 426 -1.66 -26.68 -13.10
C PRO A 426 -1.11 -25.50 -13.90
N VAL A 427 -0.73 -24.45 -13.19
CA VAL A 427 -0.08 -23.25 -13.73
C VAL A 427 1.22 -22.99 -12.99
N ASN A 428 2.10 -22.20 -13.58
CA ASN A 428 3.40 -21.90 -12.98
C ASN A 428 3.23 -21.09 -11.67
N PRO A 429 3.56 -21.64 -10.49
CA PRO A 429 3.37 -20.95 -9.21
C PRO A 429 4.22 -19.69 -9.07
N ILE A 430 5.36 -19.60 -9.78
CA ILE A 430 6.27 -18.46 -9.65
C ILE A 430 5.64 -17.16 -10.14
N THR A 431 4.70 -17.23 -11.08
CA THR A 431 3.99 -16.05 -11.62
C THR A 431 3.20 -15.34 -10.51
N TYR A 432 2.53 -16.12 -9.65
CA TYR A 432 1.76 -15.60 -8.53
C TYR A 432 2.66 -15.02 -7.44
N ILE A 433 3.72 -15.76 -7.10
CA ILE A 433 4.67 -15.34 -6.05
C ILE A 433 5.36 -14.02 -6.42
N ARG A 434 5.84 -13.88 -7.66
CA ARG A 434 6.48 -12.64 -8.13
C ARG A 434 5.50 -11.48 -8.20
N ALA A 435 4.25 -11.75 -8.59
CA ALA A 435 3.23 -10.72 -8.61
C ALA A 435 3.01 -10.13 -7.20
N GLY A 436 3.07 -10.96 -6.14
CA GLY A 436 3.05 -10.50 -4.75
C GLY A 436 4.26 -9.66 -4.34
N GLU A 437 5.48 -10.05 -4.73
CA GLU A 437 6.73 -9.35 -4.38
C GLU A 437 6.81 -7.90 -4.92
N HIS A 438 5.99 -7.52 -5.91
CA HIS A 438 5.96 -6.18 -6.50
C HIS A 438 4.86 -5.26 -5.94
N VAL A 439 4.03 -5.76 -5.01
CA VAL A 439 2.92 -5.01 -4.42
C VAL A 439 3.13 -4.74 -2.92
N PHE A 440 4.01 -5.48 -2.25
CA PHE A 440 4.25 -5.39 -0.81
C PHE A 440 5.66 -4.96 -0.46
#